data_AF-A0A212SZ80-F1
#
_entry.id   AF-A0A212SZ80-F1
#
_cell.length_a   1.000
_cell.length_b   1.000
_cell.length_c   1.000
_cell.angle_alpha   90.00
_cell.angle_beta   90.00
_cell.angle_gamma   90.00
#
_symmetry.space_group_name_H-M   'P 1'
#
loop_
_entity.id
_entity.type
_entity.pdbx_description
1 polymer ?
#
loop_
_entity_poly.entity_id
_entity_poly.type
_entity_poly.pdbx_seq_one_letter_code
_entity_poly.pdbx_strand_id
1 'polypeptide(L)'
;MKLAAYLTHYMFHFDDFMASLAQASTPHEVGVEVELVWSAFRGSTEADPSRPLVTAAHDLRAMVLDQSPPEWSARVIEHIGVYLRAHETEFDNLYTRRPPGGRRLHPAAAKARRATGVH
;
A
#
# COMPACT_ATOMS: atom_id res chain seq x y z
N MET A 1 13.80 16.29 -10.17
CA MET A 1 13.63 15.07 -11.01
C MET A 1 13.70 13.77 -10.19
N LYS A 2 14.67 13.58 -9.29
CA LYS A 2 14.83 12.31 -8.54
C LYS A 2 13.68 11.98 -7.58
N LEU A 3 13.13 12.96 -6.86
CA LEU A 3 12.04 12.75 -5.90
C LEU A 3 10.76 12.20 -6.57
N ALA A 4 10.32 12.80 -7.67
CA ALA A 4 9.11 12.36 -8.36
C ALA A 4 9.25 10.91 -8.86
N ALA A 5 10.38 10.57 -9.48
CA ALA A 5 10.63 9.19 -9.92
C ALA A 5 10.65 8.22 -8.74
N TYR A 6 11.31 8.56 -7.63
CA TYR A 6 11.37 7.67 -6.48
C TYR A 6 10.00 7.49 -5.81
N LEU A 7 9.22 8.56 -5.68
CA LEU A 7 7.84 8.49 -5.19
C LEU A 7 6.98 7.62 -6.09
N THR A 8 7.07 7.77 -7.42
CA THR A 8 6.34 6.93 -8.37
C THR A 8 6.73 5.46 -8.24
N HIS A 9 8.02 5.15 -8.16
CA HIS A 9 8.49 3.77 -7.95
C HIS A 9 7.95 3.19 -6.64
N TYR A 10 7.98 3.99 -5.57
CA TYR A 10 7.45 3.58 -4.27
C TYR A 10 5.96 3.24 -4.35
N MET A 11 5.16 4.10 -4.99
CA MET A 11 3.71 3.89 -5.13
C MET A 11 3.41 2.58 -5.86
N PHE A 12 4.09 2.29 -6.98
CA PHE A 12 3.89 1.01 -7.69
C PHE A 12 4.27 -0.21 -6.84
N HIS A 13 5.38 -0.16 -6.11
CA HIS A 13 5.77 -1.25 -5.22
C HIS A 13 4.80 -1.43 -4.05
N PHE A 14 4.25 -0.33 -3.53
CA PHE A 14 3.24 -0.36 -2.48
C PHE A 14 1.93 -0.98 -3.02
N ASP A 15 1.44 -0.57 -4.19
CA ASP A 15 0.25 -1.14 -4.83
C ASP A 15 0.38 -2.67 -5.01
N ASP A 16 1.50 -3.14 -5.58
CA ASP A 16 1.75 -4.58 -5.79
C ASP A 16 1.79 -5.37 -4.48
N PHE A 17 2.41 -4.78 -3.45
CA PHE A 17 2.48 -5.36 -2.12
C PHE A 17 1.09 -5.43 -1.48
N MET A 18 0.30 -4.35 -1.53
CA MET A 18 -1.05 -4.30 -0.97
C MET A 18 -1.99 -5.28 -1.70
N ALA A 19 -1.89 -5.40 -3.02
CA ALA A 19 -2.66 -6.37 -3.79
C ALA A 19 -2.30 -7.83 -3.42
N SER A 20 -1.04 -8.10 -3.09
CA SER A 20 -0.58 -9.41 -2.63
C SER A 20 -1.03 -9.70 -1.20
N LEU A 21 -0.89 -8.73 -0.30
CA LEU A 21 -1.37 -8.80 1.09
C LEU A 21 -2.88 -9.05 1.12
N ALA A 22 -3.63 -8.33 0.29
CA ALA A 22 -5.08 -8.44 0.20
C ALA A 22 -5.59 -9.86 -0.10
N GLN A 23 -4.79 -10.68 -0.80
CA GLN A 23 -5.17 -12.05 -1.14
C GLN A 23 -4.97 -13.03 0.01
N ALA A 24 -4.11 -12.70 0.97
CA ALA A 24 -3.66 -13.60 2.03
C ALA A 24 -4.05 -13.13 3.44
N SER A 25 -4.62 -11.94 3.58
CA SER A 25 -4.81 -11.27 4.86
C SER A 25 -6.25 -10.85 5.13
N THR A 26 -6.50 -10.53 6.39
CA THR A 26 -7.73 -9.93 6.89
C THR A 26 -7.71 -8.40 6.72
N PRO A 27 -8.89 -7.73 6.73
CA PRO A 27 -8.92 -6.27 6.66
C PRO A 27 -8.15 -5.60 7.81
N HIS A 28 -8.11 -6.23 8.99
CA HIS A 28 -7.32 -5.72 10.11
C HIS A 28 -5.82 -5.70 9.82
N GLU A 29 -5.28 -6.78 9.27
CA GLU A 29 -3.85 -6.89 8.93
C GLU A 29 -3.47 -5.87 7.83
N VAL A 30 -4.35 -5.64 6.86
CA VAL A 30 -4.19 -4.58 5.84
C VAL A 30 -4.11 -3.20 6.51
N GLY A 31 -5.03 -2.90 7.44
CA GLY A 31 -5.02 -1.63 8.17
C GLY A 31 -3.77 -1.44 9.03
N VAL A 32 -3.27 -2.50 9.67
CA VAL A 32 -2.01 -2.46 10.43
C VAL A 32 -0.83 -2.09 9.53
N GLU A 33 -0.77 -2.67 8.34
CA GLU A 33 0.33 -2.40 7.42
C GLU A 33 0.29 -0.99 6.84
N VAL A 34 -0.90 -0.51 6.49
CA VAL A 34 -1.13 0.88 6.07
C VAL A 34 -0.70 1.85 7.17
N GLU A 35 -1.12 1.64 8.42
CA GLU A 35 -0.79 2.55 9.52
C GLU A 35 0.71 2.54 9.86
N LEU A 36 1.38 1.40 9.72
CA LEU A 36 2.82 1.32 9.90
C LEU A 36 3.56 2.16 8.86
N VAL A 37 3.27 1.97 7.58
CA VAL A 37 3.90 2.75 6.50
C VAL A 37 3.55 4.23 6.66
N TRP A 38 2.32 4.54 7.05
CA TRP A 38 1.92 5.91 7.31
C TRP A 38 2.69 6.54 8.47
N SER A 39 2.90 5.79 9.55
CA SER A 39 3.71 6.23 10.69
C SER A 39 5.16 6.51 10.29
N ALA A 40 5.72 5.77 9.34
CA ALA A 40 7.05 6.04 8.79
C ALA A 40 7.12 7.38 8.04
N PHE A 41 6.13 7.69 7.20
CA PHE A 41 6.01 9.00 6.54
C PHE A 41 5.81 10.15 7.54
N ARG A 42 5.16 9.91 8.66
CA ARG A 42 5.04 10.88 9.76
C ARG A 42 6.32 11.01 10.58
N GLY A 43 7.24 10.03 10.50
CA GLY A 43 8.46 9.97 11.30
C GLY A 43 8.20 9.53 12.74
N SER A 44 7.16 8.71 12.95
CA SER A 44 6.72 8.21 14.25
C SER A 44 7.23 6.79 14.56
N THR A 45 7.99 6.20 13.65
CA THR A 45 8.63 4.89 13.79
C THR A 45 10.12 5.00 13.49
N GLU A 46 10.88 3.99 13.89
CA GLU A 46 12.26 3.82 13.44
C GLU A 46 12.31 3.03 12.13
N ALA A 47 13.34 3.28 11.33
CA ALA A 47 13.57 2.52 10.11
C ALA A 47 14.02 1.10 10.48
N ASP A 48 13.25 0.11 10.04
CA ASP A 48 13.57 -1.31 10.19
C ASP A 48 14.08 -1.86 8.84
N PRO A 49 15.36 -2.29 8.73
CA PRO A 49 15.90 -2.85 7.49
C PRO A 49 15.21 -4.12 7.00
N SER A 50 14.49 -4.83 7.89
CA SER A 50 13.70 -5.99 7.50
C SER A 50 12.38 -5.61 6.80
N ARG A 51 12.05 -4.31 6.76
CA ARG A 51 10.80 -3.77 6.21
C ARG A 51 11.09 -2.73 5.12
N PRO A 52 11.36 -3.15 3.88
CA PRO A 52 11.82 -2.25 2.81
C PRO A 52 10.88 -1.08 2.50
N LEU A 53 9.56 -1.28 2.55
CA LEU A 53 8.58 -0.20 2.31
C LEU A 53 8.55 0.84 3.43
N VAL A 54 8.85 0.44 4.67
CA VAL A 54 8.99 1.36 5.81
C VAL A 54 10.29 2.15 5.68
N THR A 55 11.40 1.47 5.35
CA THR A 55 12.69 2.15 5.09
C THR A 55 12.56 3.17 3.97
N ALA A 56 11.97 2.79 2.84
CA ALA A 56 11.79 3.70 1.71
C ALA A 56 10.83 4.86 2.02
N ALA A 57 9.84 4.68 2.89
CA ALA A 57 8.99 5.77 3.38
C ALA A 57 9.80 6.79 4.19
N HIS A 58 10.73 6.35 5.04
CA HIS A 58 11.65 7.25 5.75
C HIS A 58 12.53 8.05 4.80
N ASP A 59 13.11 7.39 3.79
CA ASP A 59 13.95 8.04 2.78
C ASP A 59 13.16 9.09 1.98
N LEU A 60 11.95 8.74 1.55
CA LEU A 60 11.07 9.67 0.83
C LEU A 60 10.66 10.85 1.70
N ARG A 61 10.31 10.61 2.97
CA ARG A 61 10.03 11.68 3.93
C ARG A 61 11.22 12.64 4.04
N ALA A 62 12.43 12.11 4.20
CA ALA A 62 13.64 12.92 4.29
C ALA A 62 13.84 13.76 3.02
N MET A 63 13.67 13.17 1.84
CA MET A 63 13.78 13.89 0.56
C MET A 63 12.70 14.95 0.37
N VAL A 64 11.46 14.69 0.77
CA VAL A 64 10.38 15.69 0.71
C VAL A 64 10.74 16.88 1.60
N LEU A 65 11.16 16.63 2.84
CA LEU A 65 11.54 17.69 3.79
C LEU A 65 12.76 18.49 3.34
N ASP A 66 13.72 17.84 2.67
CA ASP A 66 14.93 18.48 2.14
C ASP A 66 14.66 19.33 0.88
N GLN A 67 13.75 18.87 0.01
CA GLN A 67 13.58 19.45 -1.33
C GLN A 67 12.35 20.37 -1.47
N SER A 68 11.53 20.53 -0.43
CA SER A 68 10.28 21.29 -0.49
C SER A 68 10.10 22.26 0.69
N PRO A 69 9.43 23.42 0.48
CA PRO A 69 9.04 24.30 1.58
C PRO A 69 8.17 23.60 2.63
N PRO A 70 8.22 23.98 3.92
CA PRO A 70 7.53 23.28 5.01
C PRO A 70 6.03 23.07 4.76
N GLU A 71 5.32 24.07 4.25
CA GLU A 71 3.89 23.98 3.93
C GLU A 71 3.59 23.07 2.74
N TRP A 72 4.54 22.91 1.82
CA TRP A 72 4.44 21.96 0.73
C TRP A 72 4.71 20.54 1.22
N SER A 73 5.78 20.37 2.01
CA SER A 73 6.16 19.08 2.61
C SER A 73 5.05 18.49 3.47
N ALA A 74 4.43 19.30 4.34
CA ALA A 74 3.31 18.86 5.17
C ALA A 74 2.12 18.39 4.31
N ARG A 75 1.78 19.13 3.25
CA ARG A 75 0.71 18.73 2.33
C ARG A 75 1.01 17.46 1.56
N VAL A 76 2.24 17.31 1.05
CA VAL A 76 2.66 16.10 0.32
C VAL A 76 2.55 14.88 1.23
N ILE A 77 3.08 14.98 2.46
CA ILE A 77 3.00 13.90 3.44
C ILE A 77 1.53 13.57 3.73
N GLU A 78 0.67 14.55 4.00
CA GLU A 78 -0.76 14.31 4.25
C GLU A 78 -1.46 13.60 3.06
N HIS A 79 -1.17 14.02 1.82
CA HIS A 79 -1.78 13.41 0.63
C HIS A 79 -1.27 11.99 0.39
N ILE A 80 -0.02 11.68 0.75
CA ILE A 80 0.46 10.29 0.77
C ILE A 80 -0.40 9.47 1.75
N GLY A 81 -0.70 10.00 2.94
CA GLY A 81 -1.60 9.34 3.90
C GLY A 81 -2.98 9.02 3.33
N VAL A 82 -3.58 9.95 2.58
CA VAL A 82 -4.86 9.72 1.87
C VAL A 82 -4.76 8.57 0.87
N TYR A 83 -3.69 8.54 0.07
CA TYR A 83 -3.43 7.45 -0.88
C TYR A 83 -3.24 6.10 -0.19
N LEU A 84 -2.45 6.04 0.89
CA LEU A 84 -2.23 4.79 1.63
C LEU A 84 -3.55 4.24 2.21
N ARG A 85 -4.37 5.10 2.83
CA ARG A 85 -5.67 4.71 3.41
C ARG A 85 -6.71 4.30 2.37
N ALA A 86 -6.59 4.76 1.13
CA ALA A 86 -7.47 4.32 0.06
C ALA A 86 -7.41 2.80 -0.18
N HIS A 87 -6.28 2.16 0.16
CA HIS A 87 -6.11 0.71 0.02
C HIS A 87 -6.97 -0.09 1.01
N GLU A 88 -7.28 0.45 2.18
CA GLU A 88 -8.23 -0.17 3.12
C GLU A 88 -9.63 -0.23 2.49
N THR A 89 -10.03 0.87 1.83
CA THR A 89 -11.32 0.94 1.13
C THR A 89 -11.34 0.05 -0.13
N GLU A 90 -10.23 -0.02 -0.85
CA GLU A 90 -10.08 -0.92 -2.01
C GLU A 90 -10.19 -2.39 -1.57
N PHE A 91 -9.52 -2.76 -0.46
CA PHE A 91 -9.60 -4.09 0.11
C PHE A 91 -11.06 -4.49 0.39
N ASP A 92 -11.81 -3.62 1.07
CA ASP A 92 -13.21 -3.87 1.38
C ASP A 92 -14.08 -4.05 0.12
N ASN A 93 -13.81 -3.26 -0.92
CA ASN A 93 -14.59 -3.32 -2.15
C ASN A 93 -14.29 -4.54 -3.01
N LEU A 94 -13.03 -4.95 -3.10
CA LEU A 94 -12.59 -5.99 -4.04
C LEU A 94 -12.49 -7.39 -3.42
N TYR A 95 -12.19 -7.47 -2.12
CA TYR A 95 -11.82 -8.73 -1.46
C TYR A 95 -12.81 -9.18 -0.39
N THR A 96 -13.58 -8.27 0.22
CA THR A 96 -14.56 -8.63 1.26
C THR A 96 -16.01 -8.57 0.78
N ARG A 97 -16.38 -7.56 -0.04
CA ARG A 97 -17.74 -7.46 -0.59
C ARG A 97 -18.02 -8.58 -1.58
N ARG A 98 -19.06 -9.37 -1.28
CA ARG A 98 -19.64 -10.32 -2.23
C ARG A 98 -20.32 -9.50 -3.34
N PRO A 99 -19.96 -9.68 -4.63
CA PRO A 99 -20.53 -8.86 -5.68
C PRO A 99 -22.05 -9.11 -5.77
N PRO A 100 -22.87 -8.07 -5.99
CA PRO A 100 -24.29 -8.24 -6.25
C PRO A 100 -24.41 -9.05 -7.56
N GLY A 101 -24.87 -10.31 -7.46
CA GLY A 101 -24.97 -11.23 -8.60
C GLY A 101 -24.02 -12.44 -8.61
N GLY A 102 -23.25 -12.69 -7.55
CA GLY A 102 -22.66 -14.03 -7.30
C GLY A 102 -21.52 -14.47 -8.22
N ARG A 103 -20.95 -13.58 -9.04
CA ARG A 103 -19.76 -13.89 -9.84
C ARG A 103 -18.56 -13.13 -9.29
N ARG A 104 -17.63 -13.85 -8.64
CA ARG A 104 -16.33 -13.30 -8.20
C ARG A 104 -15.62 -12.70 -9.41
N LEU A 105 -15.29 -11.41 -9.34
CA LEU A 105 -14.44 -10.74 -10.32
C LEU A 105 -12.98 -10.99 -9.92
N HIS A 106 -12.38 -12.09 -10.37
CA HIS A 106 -10.97 -12.06 -10.76
C HIS A 106 -10.59 -13.25 -11.67
N PRO A 107 -10.01 -13.02 -12.86
CA PRO A 107 -9.57 -14.08 -13.78
C PRO A 107 -8.29 -14.82 -13.35
N ALA A 108 -7.57 -14.35 -12.33
CA ALA A 108 -6.32 -14.99 -11.87
C ALA A 108 -6.54 -16.20 -10.94
N ALA A 109 -7.59 -16.19 -10.12
CA ALA A 109 -7.86 -17.29 -9.18
C ALA A 109 -8.43 -18.56 -9.84
N ALA A 110 -8.93 -18.45 -11.07
CA ALA A 110 -9.44 -19.59 -11.84
C ALA A 110 -8.31 -20.49 -12.38
N LYS A 111 -7.10 -19.95 -12.55
CA LYS A 111 -5.98 -20.69 -13.15
C LYS A 111 -5.31 -21.65 -12.15
N ALA A 112 -5.30 -21.31 -10.86
CA ALA A 112 -4.76 -22.20 -9.81
C ALA A 112 -5.66 -23.41 -9.52
N ARG A 113 -7.00 -23.25 -9.59
CA ARG A 113 -7.95 -24.35 -9.32
C ARG A 113 -8.06 -25.40 -10.43
N ARG A 114 -7.71 -25.05 -11.68
CA ARG A 114 -7.64 -26.04 -12.78
C ARG A 114 -6.38 -26.91 -12.74
N ALA A 115 -5.35 -26.50 -12.00
CA ALA A 115 -4.08 -27.22 -11.93
C ALA A 115 -4.06 -28.34 -10.87
N THR A 116 -4.97 -28.32 -9.88
CA THR A 116 -4.93 -29.27 -8.75
C THR A 116 -5.98 -30.38 -8.78
N GLY A 117 -6.93 -30.39 -9.73
CA GLY A 117 -7.73 -31.58 -10.04
C GLY A 117 -8.37 -32.30 -8.84
N VAL A 118 -8.96 -31.57 -7.89
CA VAL A 118 -9.76 -32.18 -6.82
C VAL A 118 -11.22 -31.75 -7.00
N HIS A 119 -12.06 -32.73 -7.33
CA HIS A 119 -13.51 -32.65 -7.34
C HIS A 119 -14.08 -32.72 -5.91
#